data_AF-A0A943L7Y5-F1
#
_entry.id   AF-A0A943L7Y5-F1
#
_cell.length_a   1.000
_cell.length_b   1.000
_cell.length_c   1.000
_cell.angle_alpha   90.00
_cell.angle_beta   90.00
_cell.angle_gamma   90.00
#
_symmetry.space_group_name_H-M   'P 1'
#
loop_
_entity.id
_entity.type
_entity.pdbx_description
1 polymer ?
#
loop_
_entity_poly.entity_id
_entity_poly.type
_entity_poly.pdbx_seq_one_letter_code
_entity_poly.pdbx_strand_id
1 'polypeptide(L)' 'IEALEYSLRKVLEEEEVPAANELQCGNYRDHSLELAKEYSNKVLEKGFSSEVFR' A
#
# COMPACT_ATOMS: atom_id res chain seq x y z
N ILE A 1 -2.84 -0.29 15.09
CA ILE A 1 -3.41 0.47 13.95
C ILE A 1 -2.53 1.64 13.54
N GLU A 2 -1.94 2.38 14.48
CA GLU A 2 -1.03 3.51 14.17
C GLU A 2 0.07 3.16 13.16
N ALA A 3 0.77 2.03 13.37
CA ALA A 3 1.80 1.58 12.43
C ALA A 3 1.23 1.29 11.02
N LEU A 4 0.01 0.75 10.92
CA LEU A 4 -0.64 0.50 9.62
C LEU A 4 -0.97 1.83 8.94
N GLU A 5 -1.56 2.78 9.67
CA GLU A 5 -1.86 4.10 9.13
C GLU A 5 -0.59 4.80 8.64
N TYR A 6 0.48 4.77 9.46
CA TYR A 6 1.79 5.30 9.09
C TYR A 6 2.30 4.66 7.79
N SER A 7 2.27 3.33 7.68
CA SER A 7 2.73 2.62 6.48
C SER A 7 1.91 2.97 5.23
N LEU A 8 0.58 3.08 5.33
CA LEU A 8 -0.23 3.48 4.18
C LEU A 8 0.06 4.92 3.75
N ARG A 9 0.31 5.83 4.71
CA ARG A 9 0.74 7.20 4.37
C ARG A 9 2.08 7.22 3.66
N LYS A 10 3.03 6.35 4.06
CA LYS A 10 4.30 6.21 3.34
C LYS A 10 4.10 5.74 1.90
N VAL A 11 3.20 4.79 1.64
CA VAL A 11 2.89 4.34 0.26
C VAL A 11 2.47 5.51 -0.66
N LEU A 12 1.76 6.50 -0.13
CA LEU A 12 1.35 7.69 -0.90
C LEU A 12 2.54 8.55 -1.36
N GLU A 13 3.63 8.53 -0.60
CA GLU A 13 4.84 9.31 -0.84
C GLU A 13 5.83 8.61 -1.79
N GLU A 14 5.73 7.30 -1.95
CA GLU A 14 6.71 6.55 -2.75
C GLU A 14 6.63 6.89 -4.24
N GLU A 15 7.76 6.90 -4.92
CA GLU A 15 7.85 7.17 -6.37
C GLU A 15 8.01 5.88 -7.20
N GLU A 16 8.43 4.79 -6.56
CA GLU A 16 8.65 3.50 -7.21
C GLU A 16 8.31 2.32 -6.29
N VAL A 17 8.14 1.13 -6.88
CA VAL A 17 8.03 -0.13 -6.14
C VAL A 17 9.42 -0.76 -6.04
N PRO A 18 10.00 -0.90 -4.83
CA PRO A 18 11.30 -1.52 -4.67
C PRO A 18 11.31 -2.95 -5.22
N ALA A 19 12.41 -3.34 -5.85
CA ALA A 19 12.62 -4.69 -6.36
C ALA A 19 11.58 -5.18 -7.41
N ALA A 20 10.85 -4.27 -8.06
CA ALA A 20 9.99 -4.57 -9.21
C ALA A 20 10.82 -4.84 -10.48
N ASN A 21 11.74 -5.79 -10.42
CA ASN A 21 12.58 -6.23 -11.53
C ASN A 21 12.65 -7.77 -11.58
N GLU A 22 13.11 -8.29 -12.72
CA GLU A 22 13.16 -9.72 -13.03
C GLU A 22 14.09 -10.56 -12.16
N LEU A 23 15.06 -9.93 -11.49
CA LEU A 23 15.98 -10.63 -10.61
C LEU A 23 15.38 -10.88 -9.22
N GLN A 24 14.47 -10.02 -8.77
CA GLN A 24 14.02 -9.97 -7.38
C GLN A 24 12.51 -10.24 -7.22
N CYS A 25 11.70 -10.08 -8.27
CA CYS A 25 10.27 -10.35 -8.26
C CYS A 25 9.86 -11.30 -9.38
N GLY A 26 9.30 -12.45 -9.02
CA GLY A 26 8.86 -13.48 -9.97
C GLY A 26 7.72 -13.05 -10.90
N ASN A 27 7.03 -11.94 -10.58
CA ASN A 27 5.96 -11.36 -11.40
C ASN A 27 6.12 -9.83 -11.53
N TYR A 28 7.35 -9.36 -11.74
CA TYR A 28 7.70 -7.93 -11.69
C TYR A 28 6.87 -7.00 -12.61
N ARG A 29 6.22 -7.54 -13.64
CA ARG A 29 5.39 -6.76 -14.58
C ARG A 29 3.98 -6.47 -14.06
N ASP A 30 3.55 -7.16 -13.01
CA ASP A 30 2.19 -7.07 -12.45
C ASP A 30 2.16 -6.18 -11.21
N HIS A 31 2.68 -4.96 -11.37
CA HIS A 31 2.67 -3.93 -10.32
C HIS A 31 1.99 -2.67 -10.83
N SER A 32 1.29 -1.99 -9.94
CA SER A 32 0.76 -0.64 -10.17
C SER A 32 0.86 0.17 -8.89
N LEU A 33 1.83 1.09 -8.85
CA LEU A 33 2.00 2.03 -7.74
C LEU A 33 0.81 2.99 -7.64
N GLU A 34 0.27 3.41 -8.79
CA GLU A 34 -0.91 4.29 -8.85
C GLU A 34 -2.12 3.65 -8.17
N LEU A 35 -2.45 2.41 -8.52
CA LEU A 35 -3.55 1.68 -7.86
C LEU A 35 -3.24 1.46 -6.38
N ALA A 36 -2.00 1.12 -6.01
CA ALA A 36 -1.63 0.97 -4.61
C ALA A 36 -1.88 2.26 -3.80
N LYS A 37 -1.58 3.43 -4.37
CA LYS A 37 -1.89 4.74 -3.77
C LYS A 37 -3.38 5.01 -3.69
N GLU A 38 -4.14 4.71 -4.75
CA GLU A 38 -5.61 4.85 -4.77
C GLU A 38 -6.25 4.05 -3.63
N TYR A 39 -5.91 2.76 -3.51
CA TYR A 39 -6.45 1.91 -2.46
C TYR A 39 -5.98 2.34 -1.06
N SER A 40 -4.74 2.80 -0.91
CA SER A 40 -4.23 3.32 0.36
C SER A 40 -5.03 4.55 0.80
N ASN A 41 -5.27 5.51 -0.10
CA ASN A 41 -6.11 6.68 0.17
C ASN A 41 -7.53 6.28 0.57
N LYS A 42 -8.16 5.39 -0.21
CA LYS A 42 -9.53 4.93 0.07
C LYS A 42 -9.68 4.31 1.45
N VAL A 43 -8.67 3.57 1.91
CA VAL A 43 -8.65 2.95 3.23
C VAL A 43 -8.43 4.00 4.33
N LEU A 44 -7.49 4.93 4.13
CA LEU A 44 -7.22 6.04 5.07
C LEU A 44 -8.44 6.94 5.26
N GLU A 45 -9.19 7.24 4.19
CA GLU A 45 -10.42 8.03 4.23
C GLU A 45 -11.56 7.31 4.95
N LYS A 46 -11.71 6.00 4.72
CA LYS A 46 -12.76 5.19 5.36
C LYS A 46 -12.45 4.90 6.83
N GLY A 47 -11.18 4.87 7.21
CA GLY A 47 -10.71 4.52 8.55
C GLY A 47 -10.69 3.01 8.80
N PHE A 48 -10.12 2.64 9.95
CA PHE A 48 -9.94 1.25 10.40
C PHE A 48 -10.70 0.99 11.69
N SER A 49 -11.17 -0.25 11.85
CA SER A 49 -11.61 -0.75 13.15
C SER A 49 -10.45 -1.44 13.87
N SER A 50 -10.26 -1.16 15.16
CA SER A 50 -9.43 -1.98 16.06
C SER A 50 -10.10 -3.27 16.50
N GLU A 51 -11.39 -3.40 16.21
CA GLU A 51 -12.24 -4.49 16.63
C GLU A 51 -12.62 -5.35 15.42
N VAL A 52 -12.43 -6.66 15.53
CA VAL A 52 -12.61 -7.59 14.40
C VAL A 52 -14.09 -7.89 14.09
N PHE A 53 -15.00 -7.74 15.07
CA PHE A 53 -16.40 -8.20 14.98
C PHE A 53 -17.43 -7.23 15.59
N ARG A 54 -17.11 -5.95 15.70
CA ARG A 54 -18.04 -4.91 16.20
C ARG A 54 -18.39 -3.92 15.10
#